data_AF-A0A932ZZE3-F1
#
_entry.id   AF-A0A932ZZE3-F1
#
_cell.length_a   1.000
_cell.length_b   1.000
_cell.length_c   1.000
_cell.angle_alpha   90.00
_cell.angle_beta   90.00
_cell.angle_gamma   90.00
#
_symmetry.space_group_name_H-M   'P 1'
#
loop_
_entity.id
_entity.type
_entity.pdbx_description
1 polymer ?
#
loop_
_entity_poly.entity_id
_entity_poly.type
_entity_poly.pdbx_seq_one_letter_code
_entity_poly.pdbx_strand_id
1 'polypeptide(L)'
;MEIDLERARRAVVQLGAALETARGVVRPGPPALVRIRADDRVIEIPSTWAVAGAAVLAVFAMVSAFQPRHAREREEEPLGIG
;
A
#
# COMPACT_ATOMS: atom_id res chain seq x y z
N MET A 1 -23.41 -8.82 0.07
CA MET A 1 -22.08 -8.19 -0.02
C MET A 1 -21.88 -7.81 -1.48
N GLU A 2 -22.35 -6.63 -1.86
CA GLU A 2 -22.20 -6.13 -3.23
C GLU A 2 -20.75 -5.65 -3.35
N ILE A 3 -19.94 -6.33 -4.17
CA ILE A 3 -18.60 -5.87 -4.46
C ILE A 3 -18.77 -4.60 -5.28
N ASP A 4 -18.51 -3.47 -4.65
CA ASP A 4 -18.58 -2.16 -5.30
C ASP A 4 -17.50 -2.11 -6.40
N LEU A 5 -17.93 -2.37 -7.62
CA LEU A 5 -17.08 -2.44 -8.80
C LEU A 5 -16.35 -1.11 -9.04
N GLU A 6 -16.98 0.02 -8.65
CA GLU A 6 -16.38 1.35 -8.75
C GLU A 6 -15.26 1.53 -7.72
N ARG A 7 -15.45 1.00 -6.49
CA ARG A 7 -14.39 0.95 -5.48
C ARG A 7 -13.20 0.10 -5.95
N ALA A 8 -13.46 -1.07 -6.53
CA ALA A 8 -12.42 -1.93 -7.08
C ALA A 8 -11.67 -1.25 -8.24
N ARG A 9 -12.40 -0.62 -9.16
CA ARG A 9 -11.83 0.14 -10.27
C ARG A 9 -10.93 1.28 -9.79
N ARG A 10 -11.37 2.05 -8.79
CA ARG A 10 -10.58 3.15 -8.21
C ARG A 10 -9.31 2.63 -7.52
N ALA A 11 -9.39 1.51 -6.82
CA ALA A 11 -8.24 0.88 -6.19
C ALA A 11 -7.20 0.41 -7.22
N VAL A 12 -7.64 -0.18 -8.34
CA VAL A 12 -6.74 -0.62 -9.43
C VAL A 12 -6.01 0.57 -10.07
N VAL A 13 -6.70 1.68 -10.31
CA VAL A 13 -6.09 2.90 -10.85
C VAL A 13 -5.04 3.48 -9.88
N GLN A 14 -5.37 3.55 -8.59
CA GLN A 14 -4.42 4.01 -7.56
C GLN A 14 -3.20 3.09 -7.45
N LEU A 15 -3.41 1.78 -7.52
CA LEU A 15 -2.33 0.79 -7.52
C LEU A 15 -1.40 0.98 -8.73
N GLY A 16 -1.96 1.21 -9.92
CA GLY A 16 -1.19 1.48 -11.13
C GLY A 16 -0.30 2.72 -11.00
N ALA A 17 -0.83 3.82 -10.46
CA ALA A 17 -0.05 5.04 -10.22
C ALA A 17 1.08 4.82 -9.19
N ALA A 18 0.81 4.05 -8.13
CA ALA A 18 1.81 3.68 -7.14
C ALA A 18 2.90 2.77 -7.71
N LEU A 19 2.55 1.82 -8.58
CA LEU A 19 3.48 0.93 -9.27
C LEU A 19 4.40 1.69 -10.23
N GLU A 20 3.86 2.64 -10.98
CA GLU A 20 4.68 3.50 -11.87
C GLU A 20 5.67 4.35 -11.07
N THR A 21 5.23 4.90 -9.93
CA THR A 21 6.12 5.60 -9.00
C THR A 21 7.21 4.66 -8.46
N ALA A 22 6.83 3.45 -8.06
CA ALA A 22 7.76 2.44 -7.55
C ALA A 22 8.76 1.96 -8.61
N ARG A 23 8.39 1.87 -9.89
CA ARG A 23 9.30 1.54 -11.01
C ARG A 23 10.40 2.58 -11.20
N GLY A 24 10.14 3.84 -10.87
CA GLY A 24 11.18 4.88 -10.85
C GLY A 24 12.22 4.68 -9.74
N VAL A 25 11.83 3.98 -8.68
CA VAL A 25 12.60 3.80 -7.44
C VAL A 25 13.30 2.44 -7.41
N VAL A 26 12.64 1.38 -7.89
CA VAL A 26 13.11 -0.01 -7.80
C VAL A 26 13.64 -0.47 -9.14
N ARG A 27 14.89 -0.94 -9.17
CA ARG A 27 15.52 -1.52 -10.35
C ARG A 27 16.08 -2.91 -10.07
N PRO A 28 16.08 -3.81 -11.07
CA PRO A 28 16.83 -5.07 -10.96
C PRO A 28 18.31 -4.76 -10.77
N GLY A 29 18.92 -5.38 -9.75
CA GLY A 29 20.35 -5.32 -9.49
C GLY A 29 21.10 -6.47 -10.17
N PRO A 30 22.35 -6.73 -9.72
CA PRO A 30 23.04 -7.99 -10.00
C PRO A 30 22.17 -9.22 -9.63
N PRO A 31 22.47 -10.43 -10.13
CA PRO A 31 21.66 -11.61 -9.85
C PRO A 31 21.40 -11.78 -8.34
N ALA A 32 20.14 -12.05 -8.01
CA ALA A 32 19.60 -12.14 -6.63
C ALA A 32 19.55 -10.84 -5.81
N LEU A 33 19.78 -9.66 -6.41
CA LEU A 33 19.68 -8.36 -5.75
C LEU A 33 18.65 -7.44 -6.43
N VAL A 34 18.03 -6.59 -5.62
CA VAL A 34 17.14 -5.51 -6.02
C VAL A 34 17.73 -4.19 -5.53
N ARG A 35 17.77 -3.19 -6.42
CA ARG A 35 18.23 -1.83 -6.11
C ARG A 35 17.05 -0.93 -5.83
N ILE A 36 17.09 -0.21 -4.72
CA ILE A 36 16.07 0.76 -4.31
C ILE A 36 16.75 2.13 -4.21
N ARG A 37 16.28 3.10 -5.01
CA ARG A 37 16.76 4.48 -4.98
C ARG A 37 16.07 5.26 -3.85
N ALA A 38 16.78 5.51 -2.76
CA ALA A 38 16.37 6.48 -1.75
C ALA A 38 16.89 7.88 -2.11
N ASP A 39 16.44 8.92 -1.40
CA ASP A 39 16.79 10.32 -1.68
C ASP A 39 18.30 10.57 -1.87
N ASP A 40 19.13 10.03 -0.97
CA ASP A 40 20.58 10.30 -0.95
C ASP A 40 21.42 9.09 -1.42
N ARG A 41 20.82 7.90 -1.54
CA ARG A 41 21.57 6.66 -1.78
C ARG A 41 20.80 5.58 -2.52
N VAL A 42 21.52 4.65 -3.12
CA VAL A 42 20.95 3.40 -3.65
C VAL A 42 21.19 2.29 -2.62
N ILE A 43 20.11 1.62 -2.22
CA ILE A 43 20.14 0.48 -1.30
C ILE A 43 20.02 -0.79 -2.13
N GLU A 44 20.95 -1.73 -1.93
CA GLU A 44 20.88 -3.07 -2.52
C GLU A 44 20.35 -4.04 -1.47
N ILE A 45 19.25 -4.71 -1.79
CA ILE A 45 18.66 -5.75 -0.93
C ILE A 45 18.58 -7.07 -1.70
N PRO A 46 18.73 -8.22 -1.02
CA PRO A 46 18.47 -9.50 -1.66
C PRO A 46 17.00 -9.60 -2.11
N SER A 47 16.79 -10.19 -3.29
CA SER A 47 15.45 -10.37 -3.86
C SER A 47 14.54 -11.19 -2.93
N THR A 48 15.11 -12.13 -2.16
CA THR A 48 14.39 -12.91 -1.15
C THR A 48 13.79 -12.02 -0.05
N TRP A 49 14.51 -11.00 0.38
CA TRP A 49 14.03 -10.03 1.37
C TRP A 49 12.98 -9.08 0.77
N ALA A 50 13.14 -8.68 -0.50
CA ALA A 50 12.14 -7.89 -1.20
C ALA A 50 10.80 -8.64 -1.32
N VAL A 51 10.84 -9.92 -1.68
CA VAL A 51 9.65 -10.79 -1.78
C VAL A 51 9.03 -11.02 -0.40
N ALA A 52 9.83 -11.28 0.64
CA ALA A 52 9.33 -11.42 1.99
C ALA A 52 8.62 -10.14 2.48
N GLY A 53 9.19 -8.96 2.21
CA GLY A 53 8.56 -7.67 2.54
C GLY A 53 7.23 -7.47 1.82
N ALA A 54 7.16 -7.79 0.53
CA ALA A 54 5.92 -7.72 -0.24
C ALA A 54 4.84 -8.68 0.30
N ALA A 55 5.23 -9.90 0.70
CA ALA A 55 4.32 -10.87 1.28
C ALA A 55 3.74 -10.39 2.63
N VAL A 56 4.58 -9.84 3.51
CA VAL A 56 4.13 -9.23 4.78
C VAL A 56 3.17 -8.08 4.53
N LEU A 57 3.49 -7.20 3.57
CA LEU A 57 2.62 -6.07 3.22
C LEU A 57 1.27 -6.53 2.67
N ALA A 58 1.26 -7.56 1.81
CA ALA A 58 0.03 -8.12 1.26
C ALA A 58 -0.86 -8.71 2.36
N VAL A 59 -0.28 -9.45 3.31
CA VAL A 59 -1.00 -9.99 4.47
C VAL A 59 -1.54 -8.86 5.33
N PHE A 60 -0.74 -7.84 5.63
CA PHE A 60 -1.16 -6.67 6.40
C PHE A 60 -2.31 -5.91 5.72
N ALA A 61 -2.22 -5.69 4.41
CA ALA A 61 -3.27 -5.04 3.63
C ALA A 61 -4.57 -5.85 3.64
N MET A 62 -4.47 -7.18 3.53
CA MET A 62 -5.62 -8.08 3.62
C MET A 62 -6.28 -8.01 4.99
N VAL A 63 -5.50 -8.09 6.08
CA VAL A 63 -6.01 -7.94 7.46
C VAL A 63 -6.66 -6.58 7.67
N SER A 64 -6.04 -5.51 7.17
CA SER A 64 -6.56 -4.14 7.28
C SER A 64 -7.86 -3.95 6.49
N ALA A 65 -8.06 -4.66 5.38
CA ALA A 65 -9.30 -4.61 4.61
C ALA A 65 -10.49 -5.25 5.34
N PHE A 66 -10.24 -6.19 6.24
CA PHE A 66 -11.26 -6.82 7.08
C PHE A 66 -11.53 -6.11 8.40
N GLN A 67 -10.69 -5.14 8.80
CA GLN A 67 -10.99 -4.34 9.97
C GLN A 67 -12.20 -3.44 9.66
N PRO A 68 -13.31 -3.58 10.42
CA PRO A 68 -14.46 -2.74 10.22
C PRO A 68 -14.05 -1.30 10.55
N ARG A 69 -14.33 -0.39 9.63
CA ARG A 69 -14.02 1.05 9.71
C ARG A 69 -14.94 1.76 10.73
N HIS A 70 -15.10 1.19 11.91
CA HIS A 70 -15.93 1.72 13.00
C HIS A 70 -15.10 2.63 13.90
N ALA A 71 -14.75 3.85 13.46
CA ALA A 71 -14.27 4.91 14.37
C ALA A 71 -14.14 6.31 13.70
N ARG A 72 -14.95 6.67 12.68
CA ARG A 72 -14.87 8.03 12.13
C ARG A 72 -16.20 8.63 11.71
N GLU A 73 -17.27 8.25 12.41
CA GLU A 73 -18.63 8.76 12.18
C GLU A 73 -19.30 9.25 13.48
N ARG A 74 -18.52 9.54 14.54
CA ARG A 74 -19.06 9.94 15.86
C ARG A 74 -18.40 11.20 16.46
N GLU A 75 -17.89 12.10 15.62
CA GLU A 75 -17.39 13.43 16.04
C GLU A 75 -18.18 14.59 15.42
N GLU A 76 -19.34 14.33 14.82
CA GLU A 76 -20.27 15.36 14.34
C GLU A 76 -21.63 15.26 15.07
N GLU A 77 -21.63 15.19 16.40
CA GLU A 77 -22.80 15.58 17.18
C GLU A 77 -22.56 17.05 17.59
N PRO A 78 -23.21 18.05 16.96
CA PRO A 78 -23.14 19.40 17.48
C PRO A 78 -23.75 19.38 18.87
N LEU A 79 -22.96 19.74 19.88
CA LEU A 79 -23.42 19.97 21.24
C LEU A 79 -24.56 21.00 21.20
N GLY A 80 -25.79 20.50 21.15
CA GLY A 80 -27.00 21.28 21.36
C GLY A 80 -27.01 21.74 22.81
N ILE A 81 -26.37 22.89 23.05
CA ILE A 81 -26.53 23.64 24.29
C ILE A 81 -27.61 24.67 24.01
N GLY A 82 -28.80 24.41 24.55
CA GLY A 82 -29.73 25.45 24.97
C GLY A 82 -29.30 26.06 26.30
#